data_AF-A0A6G0AH21-F1
#
_entry.id   AF-A0A6G0AH21-F1
#
_cell.length_a   1.000
_cell.length_b   1.000
_cell.length_c   1.000
_cell.angle_alpha   90.00
_cell.angle_beta   90.00
_cell.angle_gamma   90.00
#
_symmetry.space_group_name_H-M   'P 1'
#
loop_
_entity.id
_entity.type
_entity.pdbx_description
1 polymer ?
#
loop_
_entity_poly.entity_id
_entity_poly.type
_entity_poly.pdbx_seq_one_letter_code
_entity_poly.pdbx_strand_id
1 'polypeptide(L)'
;MPDGGSTGGLDDRFDFILVSQSLKSPGGVDYAEGTYWAYGNDGQHFNQQIVNPPYPISEEIAFALHKVSDHLPVVAEFNFGVVNDVENEQDPSTLSFNLYQNYPNPFNPSTKISFTIPANRSGENQFVNLAVFDILGREVARLINEEKSPGNYTVEFNSGELPSGVYIYRLSTSENNISKKLTIIK
;
A
#
# COMPACT_ATOMS: atom_id res chain seq x y z
N MET A 1 -42.85 6.49 -29.63
CA MET A 1 -42.10 5.81 -28.57
C MET A 1 -42.47 6.54 -27.29
N PRO A 2 -42.77 5.88 -26.16
CA PRO A 2 -42.85 6.60 -24.89
C PRO A 2 -41.48 7.26 -24.70
N ASP A 3 -41.48 8.57 -24.48
CA ASP A 3 -40.25 9.35 -24.43
C ASP A 3 -39.34 8.73 -23.38
N GLY A 4 -38.17 8.22 -23.79
CA GLY A 4 -37.20 7.57 -22.90
C GLY A 4 -36.54 8.53 -21.91
N GLY A 5 -37.13 9.70 -21.67
CA GLY A 5 -36.71 10.64 -20.65
C GLY A 5 -37.27 10.22 -19.30
N SER A 6 -36.46 10.38 -18.26
CA SER A 6 -36.88 10.17 -16.87
C SER A 6 -38.11 11.03 -16.59
N THR A 7 -39.21 10.41 -16.16
CA THR A 7 -40.47 11.13 -15.87
C THR A 7 -40.38 11.98 -14.60
N GLY A 8 -39.23 11.97 -13.92
CA GLY A 8 -39.02 12.54 -12.60
C GLY A 8 -39.42 11.55 -11.51
N GLY A 9 -38.53 11.36 -10.55
CA GLY A 9 -38.70 10.44 -9.42
C GLY A 9 -37.53 10.50 -8.45
N LEU A 10 -37.68 9.86 -7.28
CA LEU A 10 -36.56 9.68 -6.33
C LEU A 10 -35.50 8.72 -6.86
N ASP A 11 -35.89 7.79 -7.73
CA ASP A 11 -35.05 6.79 -8.38
C ASP A 11 -34.06 7.38 -9.39
N ASP A 12 -34.37 8.53 -9.99
CA ASP A 12 -33.53 9.21 -10.98
C ASP A 12 -32.33 9.97 -10.37
N ARG A 13 -32.21 10.04 -9.04
CA ARG A 13 -31.29 10.98 -8.35
C ARG A 13 -30.19 10.35 -7.50
N PHE A 14 -30.14 9.02 -7.40
CA PHE A 14 -29.18 8.36 -6.52
C PHE A 14 -28.24 7.42 -7.29
N ASP A 15 -27.12 7.98 -7.73
CA ASP A 15 -25.95 7.19 -8.06
C ASP A 15 -25.16 6.91 -6.77
N PHE A 16 -25.15 5.65 -6.33
CA PHE A 16 -24.29 5.22 -5.23
C PHE A 16 -22.88 4.96 -5.76
N ILE A 17 -21.91 5.76 -5.32
CA ILE A 17 -20.50 5.44 -5.49
C ILE A 17 -20.08 4.51 -4.33
N LEU A 18 -20.05 3.20 -4.60
CA LEU A 18 -19.61 2.20 -3.63
C LEU A 18 -18.08 2.08 -3.65
N VAL A 19 -17.43 2.50 -2.57
CA VAL A 19 -15.97 2.40 -2.41
C VAL A 19 -15.62 1.15 -1.59
N SER A 20 -14.79 0.27 -2.15
CA SER A 20 -14.32 -0.92 -1.42
C SER A 20 -13.36 -0.55 -0.29
N GLN A 21 -13.35 -1.34 0.79
CA GLN A 21 -12.38 -1.15 1.89
C GLN A 21 -10.92 -1.26 1.43
N SER A 22 -10.66 -1.98 0.33
CA SER A 22 -9.33 -2.11 -0.26
C SER A 22 -8.77 -0.78 -0.75
N LEU A 23 -9.62 0.17 -1.17
CA LEU A 23 -9.22 1.53 -1.58
C LEU A 23 -8.85 2.44 -0.40
N LYS A 24 -9.18 2.05 0.84
CA LYS A 24 -8.82 2.77 2.08
C LYS A 24 -7.51 2.29 2.72
N SER A 25 -6.78 1.39 2.04
CA SER A 25 -5.48 0.91 2.52
C SER A 25 -4.41 1.98 2.27
N PRO A 26 -3.27 1.97 2.99
CA PRO A 26 -2.18 2.91 2.74
C PRO A 26 -1.71 2.84 1.27
N GLY A 27 -1.61 3.99 0.59
CA GLY A 27 -1.36 4.08 -0.85
C GLY A 27 -2.62 3.98 -1.73
N GLY A 28 -3.81 4.09 -1.14
CA GLY A 28 -5.11 3.99 -1.79
C GLY A 28 -5.63 5.30 -2.39
N VAL A 29 -6.94 5.33 -2.63
CA VAL A 29 -7.66 6.47 -3.21
C VAL A 29 -8.47 7.14 -2.11
N ASP A 30 -8.13 8.39 -1.81
CA ASP A 30 -8.82 9.21 -0.82
C ASP A 30 -9.88 10.07 -1.51
N TYR A 31 -11.13 9.95 -1.06
CA TYR A 31 -12.18 10.87 -1.47
C TYR A 31 -11.94 12.23 -0.81
N ALA A 32 -11.88 13.30 -1.61
CA ALA A 32 -11.78 14.66 -1.10
C ALA A 32 -13.14 15.07 -0.50
N GLU A 33 -13.20 15.17 0.82
CA GLU A 33 -14.44 15.50 1.53
C GLU A 33 -15.04 16.82 1.02
N GLY A 34 -16.36 16.81 0.76
CA GLY A 34 -17.10 17.99 0.29
C GLY A 34 -17.05 18.24 -1.23
N THR A 35 -16.41 17.37 -2.02
CA THR A 35 -16.32 17.53 -3.49
C THR A 35 -17.42 16.81 -4.27
N TYR A 36 -18.21 15.96 -3.60
CA TYR A 36 -19.38 15.32 -4.20
C TYR A 36 -20.46 16.34 -4.56
N TRP A 37 -20.80 16.42 -5.85
CA TRP A 37 -21.85 17.30 -6.36
C TRP A 37 -22.57 16.66 -7.56
N ALA A 38 -23.90 16.76 -7.59
CA ALA A 38 -24.73 16.32 -8.70
C ALA A 38 -25.06 17.50 -9.62
N TYR A 39 -24.66 17.43 -10.88
CA TYR A 39 -24.85 18.51 -11.85
C TYR A 39 -26.33 18.69 -12.17
N GLY A 40 -26.83 19.93 -12.08
CA GLY A 40 -28.25 20.24 -12.29
C GLY A 40 -29.16 19.97 -11.09
N ASN A 41 -28.64 19.50 -9.95
CA ASN A 41 -29.40 19.42 -8.70
C ASN A 41 -29.28 20.74 -7.92
N ASP A 42 -30.28 21.60 -8.05
CA ASP A 42 -30.37 22.87 -7.34
C ASP A 42 -31.14 22.79 -6.01
N GLY A 43 -31.61 21.60 -5.64
CA GLY A 43 -32.46 21.38 -4.47
C GLY A 43 -33.90 21.91 -4.62
N GLN A 44 -34.28 22.53 -5.74
CA GLN A 44 -35.62 23.08 -5.97
C GLN A 44 -36.53 22.12 -6.75
N HIS A 45 -35.96 21.15 -7.47
CA HIS A 45 -36.68 20.17 -8.30
C HIS A 45 -36.93 18.84 -7.57
N PHE A 46 -37.29 18.87 -6.29
CA PHE A 46 -37.54 17.65 -5.53
C PHE A 46 -38.71 16.85 -6.12
N ASN A 47 -38.43 15.64 -6.62
CA ASN A 47 -39.41 14.75 -7.26
C ASN A 47 -40.06 15.37 -8.53
N GLN A 48 -39.32 16.23 -9.22
CA GLN A 48 -39.73 16.89 -10.46
C GLN A 48 -38.67 16.66 -11.54
N GLN A 49 -39.04 16.85 -12.81
CA GLN A 49 -38.10 16.77 -13.93
C GLN A 49 -37.15 17.97 -13.92
N ILE A 50 -35.89 17.77 -14.34
CA ILE A 50 -34.89 18.86 -14.47
C ILE A 50 -35.27 19.91 -15.54
N VAL A 51 -36.21 19.57 -16.43
CA VAL A 51 -36.77 20.47 -17.44
C VAL A 51 -37.98 21.27 -16.92
N ASN A 52 -38.33 21.14 -15.64
CA ASN A 52 -39.33 22.02 -15.04
C ASN A 52 -38.68 23.37 -14.69
N PRO A 53 -39.34 24.51 -14.97
CA PRO A 53 -38.86 25.79 -14.50
C PRO A 53 -38.95 25.90 -12.97
N PRO A 54 -38.00 26.58 -12.30
CA PRO A 54 -36.90 27.35 -12.87
C PRO A 54 -35.69 26.51 -13.29
N TYR A 55 -35.08 26.76 -14.46
CA TYR A 55 -33.94 25.95 -14.90
C TYR A 55 -32.66 26.27 -14.10
N PRO A 56 -32.02 25.28 -13.44
CA PRO A 56 -30.79 25.51 -12.67
C PRO A 56 -29.53 25.70 -13.53
N ILE A 57 -29.65 25.35 -14.80
CA ILE A 57 -28.66 25.44 -15.86
C ILE A 57 -29.36 25.99 -17.11
N SER A 58 -28.65 26.20 -18.23
CA SER A 58 -29.33 26.61 -19.46
C SER A 58 -30.37 25.56 -19.89
N GLU A 59 -31.49 26.03 -20.44
CA GLU A 59 -32.58 25.17 -20.92
C GLU A 59 -32.06 24.09 -21.89
N GLU A 60 -31.15 24.45 -22.79
CA GLU A 60 -30.50 23.51 -23.71
C GLU A 60 -29.79 22.36 -22.98
N ILE A 61 -29.03 22.65 -21.91
CA ILE A 61 -28.33 21.63 -21.15
C ILE A 61 -29.33 20.81 -20.30
N ALA A 62 -30.37 21.43 -19.73
CA ALA A 62 -31.41 20.71 -18.99
C ALA A 62 -32.14 19.67 -19.86
N PHE A 63 -32.51 20.06 -21.08
CA PHE A 63 -33.14 19.16 -22.04
C PHE A 63 -32.18 18.10 -22.58
N ALA A 64 -30.91 18.43 -22.77
CA ALA A 64 -29.90 17.46 -23.18
C ALA A 64 -29.70 16.38 -22.09
N LEU A 65 -29.58 16.79 -20.82
CA LEU A 65 -29.46 15.87 -19.69
C LEU A 65 -30.70 14.97 -19.58
N HIS A 66 -31.90 15.55 -19.61
CA HIS A 66 -33.17 14.81 -19.52
C HIS A 66 -33.38 13.76 -20.64
N LYS A 67 -32.85 14.02 -21.85
CA LYS A 67 -33.01 13.10 -22.99
C LYS A 67 -31.94 12.01 -23.08
N VAL A 68 -30.74 12.28 -22.56
CA VAL A 68 -29.57 11.40 -22.72
C VAL A 68 -29.40 10.48 -21.52
N SER A 69 -29.88 10.89 -20.34
CA SER A 69 -29.69 10.16 -19.10
C SER A 69 -30.94 10.29 -18.22
N ASP A 70 -31.38 9.16 -17.68
CA ASP A 70 -32.35 9.11 -16.59
C ASP A 70 -31.74 9.47 -15.23
N HIS A 71 -30.42 9.66 -15.17
CA HIS A 71 -29.68 10.06 -13.98
C HIS A 71 -28.89 11.37 -14.17
N LEU A 72 -28.80 12.19 -13.12
CA LEU A 72 -27.98 13.40 -13.12
C LEU A 72 -26.49 13.04 -13.08
N PRO A 73 -25.62 13.69 -13.88
CA PRO A 73 -24.19 13.49 -13.77
C PRO A 73 -23.68 13.84 -12.38
N VAL A 74 -22.92 12.93 -11.76
CA VAL A 74 -22.27 13.16 -10.46
C VAL A 74 -20.77 13.38 -10.65
N VAL A 75 -20.24 14.37 -9.94
CA VAL A 75 -18.81 14.68 -9.89
C VAL A 75 -18.34 14.51 -8.45
N ALA A 76 -17.16 13.89 -8.28
CA ALA A 76 -16.45 13.80 -7.01
C ALA A 76 -14.95 13.82 -7.31
N GLU A 77 -14.18 14.45 -6.43
CA GLU A 77 -12.73 14.50 -6.54
C GLU A 77 -12.10 13.38 -5.69
N PHE A 78 -11.17 12.66 -6.31
CA PHE A 78 -10.44 11.58 -5.70
C PHE A 78 -8.96 11.90 -5.76
N ASN A 79 -8.35 12.01 -4.58
CA ASN A 79 -6.92 12.11 -4.43
C ASN A 79 -6.36 10.69 -4.48
N PHE A 80 -5.56 10.42 -5.49
CA PHE A 80 -4.73 9.23 -5.48
C PHE A 80 -3.55 9.57 -4.56
N GLY A 81 -3.35 8.79 -3.50
CA GLY A 81 -2.11 8.86 -2.75
C GLY A 81 -0.93 8.77 -3.72
N VAL A 82 0.18 9.45 -3.41
CA VAL A 82 1.33 9.55 -4.31
C VAL A 82 1.67 8.16 -4.85
N VAL A 83 1.32 7.92 -6.11
CA VAL A 83 1.90 6.82 -6.89
C VAL A 83 3.32 7.30 -7.10
N ASN A 84 4.23 6.86 -6.23
CA ASN A 84 5.63 7.23 -6.36
C ASN A 84 6.10 6.76 -7.75
N ASP A 85 6.22 7.70 -8.67
CA ASP A 85 6.96 7.54 -9.90
C ASP A 85 8.41 7.22 -9.54
N VAL A 86 9.11 6.55 -10.45
CA VAL A 86 10.37 5.84 -10.18
C VAL A 86 11.53 6.82 -9.93
N GLU A 87 11.59 7.42 -8.75
CA GLU A 87 12.84 7.81 -8.10
C GLU A 87 13.14 6.79 -6.99
N ASN A 88 14.37 6.27 -7.01
CA ASN A 88 14.86 5.16 -6.17
C ASN A 88 14.99 5.54 -4.69
N GLU A 89 13.90 5.87 -4.03
CA GLU A 89 13.78 5.72 -2.59
C GLU A 89 12.59 4.80 -2.34
N GLN A 90 12.87 3.51 -2.11
CA GLN A 90 11.86 2.54 -1.71
C GLN A 90 11.16 3.08 -0.46
N ASP A 91 9.90 3.48 -0.60
CA ASP A 91 9.06 3.85 0.53
C ASP A 91 9.11 2.70 1.55
N PRO A 92 9.61 2.94 2.78
CA PRO A 92 9.75 1.91 3.78
C PRO A 92 8.41 1.24 4.16
N SER A 93 7.28 1.88 3.85
CA SER A 93 5.94 1.34 4.01
C SER A 93 5.63 0.16 3.06
N THR A 94 6.33 0.06 1.93
CA THR A 94 6.16 -1.01 0.92
C THR A 94 7.17 -2.15 1.10
N LEU A 95 8.17 -1.96 1.96
CA LEU A 95 9.17 -2.98 2.23
C LEU A 95 8.51 -4.17 2.93
N SER A 96 8.93 -5.38 2.57
CA SER A 96 8.55 -6.61 3.26
C SER A 96 9.71 -7.10 4.12
N PHE A 97 9.38 -7.65 5.30
CA PHE A 97 10.40 -8.27 6.15
C PHE A 97 11.05 -9.43 5.42
N ASN A 98 12.34 -9.31 5.13
CA ASN A 98 13.05 -10.30 4.33
C ASN A 98 14.50 -10.46 4.79
N LEU A 99 15.01 -11.67 4.67
CA LEU A 99 16.41 -12.00 4.87
C LEU A 99 16.92 -12.58 3.55
N TYR A 100 17.99 -12.05 2.98
CA TYR A 100 18.54 -12.54 1.72
C TYR A 100 19.58 -13.63 1.95
N GLN A 101 19.82 -14.44 0.92
CA GLN A 101 20.91 -15.40 0.95
C GLN A 101 22.24 -14.64 1.05
N ASN A 102 23.11 -15.07 1.97
CA ASN A 102 24.44 -14.48 2.09
C ASN A 102 25.24 -14.68 0.79
N TYR A 103 26.04 -13.70 0.40
CA TYR A 103 26.90 -13.79 -0.77
C TYR A 103 28.33 -13.30 -0.46
N PRO A 104 29.36 -14.09 -0.82
CA PRO A 104 29.30 -15.44 -1.41
C PRO A 104 28.76 -16.51 -0.43
N ASN A 105 28.26 -17.63 -0.96
CA ASN A 105 27.92 -18.85 -0.21
C ASN A 105 28.12 -20.10 -1.10
N PRO A 106 29.06 -21.01 -0.79
CA PRO A 106 29.98 -21.01 0.36
C PRO A 106 30.94 -19.82 0.39
N PHE A 107 31.55 -19.53 1.55
CA PHE A 107 32.48 -18.40 1.71
C PHE A 107 33.69 -18.73 2.59
N ASN A 108 34.76 -17.92 2.43
CA ASN A 108 35.99 -17.96 3.24
C ASN A 108 36.72 -16.60 3.21
N PRO A 109 37.03 -15.96 4.36
CA PRO A 109 36.36 -16.10 5.66
C PRO A 109 35.15 -15.16 5.78
N SER A 110 34.90 -14.27 4.81
CA SER A 110 33.84 -13.27 4.89
C SER A 110 32.73 -13.41 3.84
N THR A 111 31.53 -12.98 4.23
CA THR A 111 30.33 -12.93 3.39
C THR A 111 29.49 -11.72 3.77
N LYS A 112 28.61 -11.28 2.88
CA LYS A 112 27.65 -10.22 3.15
C LYS A 112 26.27 -10.81 3.35
N ILE A 113 25.58 -10.36 4.39
CA ILE A 113 24.19 -10.73 4.69
C ILE A 113 23.35 -9.47 4.55
N SER A 114 22.48 -9.48 3.56
CA SER A 114 21.51 -8.40 3.34
C SER A 114 20.15 -8.78 3.92
N PHE A 115 19.40 -7.80 4.40
CA PHE A 115 18.04 -7.97 4.90
C PHE A 115 17.25 -6.66 4.84
N THR A 116 15.93 -6.78 4.94
CA THR A 116 14.98 -5.68 4.86
C THR A 116 14.13 -5.64 6.13
N ILE A 117 14.04 -4.46 6.75
CA ILE A 117 13.16 -4.17 7.89
C ILE A 117 12.03 -3.28 7.38
N PRO A 118 10.76 -3.73 7.43
CA PRO A 118 9.62 -2.94 6.96
C PRO A 118 9.26 -1.85 7.95
N ALA A 119 8.48 -0.85 7.54
CA ALA A 119 7.82 0.01 8.51
C ALA A 119 6.82 -0.79 9.37
N ASN A 120 6.83 -0.58 10.68
CA ASN A 120 5.74 -1.07 11.54
C ASN A 120 4.53 -0.12 11.43
N ARG A 121 3.41 -0.48 12.08
CA ARG A 121 2.18 0.34 12.04
C ARG A 121 2.35 1.79 12.52
N SER A 122 3.38 2.06 13.32
CA SER A 122 3.68 3.38 13.87
C SER A 122 4.79 4.12 13.11
N GLY A 123 5.42 3.49 12.10
CA GLY A 123 6.60 4.04 11.42
C GLY A 123 7.86 4.14 12.30
N GLU A 124 7.87 3.48 13.45
CA GLU A 124 8.93 3.59 14.45
C GLU A 124 10.05 2.55 14.24
N ASN A 125 11.16 2.76 14.93
CA ASN A 125 12.25 1.79 14.99
C ASN A 125 11.78 0.44 15.55
N GLN A 126 12.38 -0.64 15.07
CA GLN A 126 12.13 -1.99 15.57
C GLN A 126 13.42 -2.56 16.14
N PHE A 127 13.29 -3.31 17.24
CA PHE A 127 14.41 -4.08 17.76
C PHE A 127 14.70 -5.25 16.80
N VAL A 128 15.93 -5.31 16.29
CA VAL A 128 16.38 -6.30 15.32
C VAL A 128 17.53 -7.12 15.91
N ASN A 129 17.40 -8.44 15.84
CA ASN A 129 18.48 -9.36 16.18
C ASN A 129 18.81 -10.24 14.96
N LEU A 130 20.07 -10.19 14.53
CA LEU A 130 20.65 -11.07 13.53
C LEU A 130 21.79 -11.86 14.17
N ALA A 131 21.61 -13.17 14.28
CA ALA A 131 22.58 -14.07 14.91
C ALA A 131 22.83 -15.33 14.07
N VAL A 132 23.99 -15.94 14.28
CA VAL A 132 24.44 -17.17 13.63
C VAL A 132 24.48 -18.30 14.66
N PHE A 133 24.01 -19.47 14.25
CA PHE A 133 23.83 -20.67 15.05
C PHE A 133 24.49 -21.87 14.38
N ASP A 134 25.01 -22.78 15.19
CA ASP A 134 25.41 -24.11 14.70
C ASP A 134 24.20 -25.04 14.49
N ILE A 135 24.44 -26.24 13.97
CA ILE A 135 23.40 -27.25 13.72
C ILE A 135 22.69 -27.75 14.98
N LEU A 136 23.27 -27.51 16.17
CA LEU A 136 22.68 -27.85 17.46
C LEU A 136 21.84 -26.68 18.02
N GLY A 137 21.77 -25.55 17.30
CA GLY A 137 21.03 -24.36 17.70
C GLY A 137 21.77 -23.48 18.71
N ARG A 138 23.07 -23.68 18.94
CA ARG A 138 23.86 -22.81 19.81
C ARG A 138 24.23 -21.54 19.06
N GLU A 139 24.01 -20.38 19.66
CA GLU A 139 24.44 -19.09 19.12
C GLU A 139 25.98 -19.03 19.13
N VAL A 140 26.57 -18.89 17.95
CA VAL A 140 28.04 -18.82 17.76
C VAL A 140 28.52 -17.43 17.39
N ALA A 141 27.64 -16.56 16.89
CA ALA A 141 27.94 -15.16 16.63
C ALA A 141 26.67 -14.31 16.65
N ARG A 142 26.80 -13.05 17.05
CA ARG A 142 25.75 -12.03 17.02
C ARG A 142 26.21 -10.87 16.16
N LEU A 143 25.50 -10.60 15.08
CA LEU A 143 25.88 -9.58 14.09
C LEU A 143 25.15 -8.27 14.34
N ILE A 144 23.89 -8.33 14.79
CA ILE A 144 23.05 -7.17 15.09
C ILE A 144 22.21 -7.50 16.32
N ASN A 145 22.05 -6.53 17.23
CA ASN A 145 21.19 -6.63 18.39
C ASN A 145 20.87 -5.23 18.93
N GLU A 146 20.16 -4.46 18.12
CA GLU A 146 19.86 -3.04 18.37
C GLU A 146 18.57 -2.63 17.65
N GLU A 147 18.08 -1.43 17.93
CA GLU A 147 16.98 -0.83 17.20
C GLU A 147 17.43 -0.35 15.82
N LYS A 148 16.64 -0.67 14.79
CA LYS A 148 16.83 -0.21 13.42
C LYS A 148 15.57 0.49 12.92
N SER A 149 15.77 1.55 12.15
CA SER A 149 14.69 2.16 11.39
C SER A 149 14.22 1.20 10.27
N PRO A 150 13.07 1.47 9.65
CA PRO A 150 12.69 0.81 8.41
C PRO A 150 13.75 1.05 7.32
N GLY A 151 14.08 0.03 6.53
CA GLY A 151 15.06 0.13 5.46
C GLY A 151 15.75 -1.18 5.06
N ASN A 152 16.67 -1.06 4.12
CA ASN A 152 17.54 -2.16 3.69
C ASN A 152 18.90 -2.06 4.36
N TYR A 153 19.40 -3.19 4.82
CA TYR A 153 20.66 -3.28 5.54
C TYR A 153 21.53 -4.37 4.96
N THR A 154 22.84 -4.17 5.04
CA THR A 154 23.83 -5.20 4.74
C THR A 154 24.89 -5.20 5.84
N VAL A 155 25.15 -6.37 6.39
CA VAL A 155 26.21 -6.59 7.38
C VAL A 155 27.23 -7.55 6.82
N GLU A 156 28.50 -7.31 7.12
CA GLU A 156 29.57 -8.25 6.84
C GLU A 156 29.70 -9.26 7.98
N PHE A 157 29.76 -10.53 7.64
CA PHE A 157 30.06 -11.60 8.58
C PHE A 157 31.40 -12.23 8.25
N ASN A 158 32.32 -12.19 9.20
CA ASN A 158 33.59 -12.91 9.15
C ASN A 158 33.50 -14.14 10.08
N SER A 159 33.77 -15.34 9.55
CA SER A 159 33.67 -16.59 10.30
C SER A 159 34.78 -16.78 11.33
N GLY A 160 35.87 -16.02 11.26
CA GLY A 160 36.99 -16.08 12.20
C GLY A 160 37.51 -17.51 12.39
N GLU A 161 37.44 -18.01 13.62
CA GLU A 161 37.91 -19.35 13.98
C GLU A 161 36.86 -20.45 13.82
N LEU A 162 35.63 -20.13 13.39
CA LEU A 162 34.58 -21.15 13.20
C LEU A 162 35.04 -22.23 12.19
N PRO A 163 34.81 -23.52 12.47
CA PRO A 163 35.20 -24.60 11.56
C PRO A 163 34.34 -24.61 10.30
N SER A 164 34.88 -25.20 9.22
CA SER A 164 34.13 -25.48 8.00
C SER A 164 32.88 -26.30 8.30
N GLY A 165 31.76 -25.95 7.67
CA GLY A 165 30.48 -26.60 7.94
C GLY A 165 29.28 -25.75 7.59
N VAL A 166 28.10 -26.31 7.87
CA VAL A 166 26.81 -25.63 7.67
C VAL A 166 26.38 -24.98 8.97
N TYR A 167 25.91 -23.75 8.86
CA TYR A 167 25.37 -22.95 9.96
C TYR A 167 24.05 -22.34 9.54
N ILE A 168 23.28 -21.87 10.52
CA ILE A 168 22.01 -21.20 10.30
C ILE A 168 22.16 -19.78 10.82
N TYR A 169 21.76 -18.78 10.04
CA TYR A 169 21.64 -17.41 10.51
C TYR A 169 20.17 -17.02 10.51
N ARG A 170 19.79 -16.23 11.51
CA ARG A 170 18.40 -15.90 11.81
C ARG A 170 18.25 -14.42 12.07
N LEU A 171 17.34 -13.80 11.34
CA LEU A 171 16.88 -12.45 11.56
C LEU A 171 15.56 -12.50 12.32
N SER A 172 15.47 -11.75 13.41
CA SER A 172 14.29 -11.70 14.27
C SER A 172 13.96 -10.27 14.70
N THR A 173 12.67 -9.99 14.75
CA THR A 173 12.07 -8.82 15.41
C THR A 173 11.05 -9.30 16.43
N SER A 174 10.30 -8.38 17.05
CA SER A 174 9.19 -8.71 17.94
C SER A 174 8.11 -9.56 17.27
N GLU A 175 7.87 -9.36 15.98
CA GLU A 175 6.74 -9.98 15.26
C GLU A 175 7.18 -11.01 14.21
N ASN A 176 8.41 -10.89 13.67
CA ASN A 176 8.85 -11.70 12.54
C ASN A 176 10.14 -12.46 12.84
N ASN A 177 10.28 -13.62 12.21
CA ASN A 177 11.49 -14.43 12.29
C ASN A 177 11.74 -15.16 10.97
N ILE A 178 12.91 -14.97 10.37
CA ILE A 178 13.33 -15.67 9.15
C ILE A 178 14.73 -16.24 9.38
N SER A 179 14.94 -17.49 8.97
CA SER A 179 16.24 -18.16 9.04
C SER A 179 16.70 -18.63 7.66
N LYS A 180 18.02 -18.63 7.44
CA LYS A 180 18.66 -19.17 6.24
C LYS A 180 19.94 -19.93 6.60
N LYS A 181 20.41 -20.78 5.70
CA LYS A 181 21.66 -21.53 5.87
C LYS A 181 22.83 -20.82 5.22
N LEU A 182 24.01 -20.91 5.81
CA LEU A 182 25.28 -20.50 5.22
C LEU A 182 26.31 -21.63 5.38
N THR A 183 27.29 -21.68 4.47
CA THR A 183 28.34 -22.70 4.45
C THR A 183 29.71 -22.04 4.53
N ILE A 184 30.46 -22.37 5.57
CA ILE A 184 31.85 -21.95 5.74
C ILE A 184 32.75 -23.01 5.12
N ILE A 185 33.71 -22.56 4.29
CA ILE A 185 34.81 -23.39 3.81
C ILE A 185 36.13 -22.75 4.27
N LYS A 186 37.12 -23.57 4.63
CA LYS A 186 38.48 -23.17 4.96
C LYS A 186 39.45 -24.00 4.13
#